data_AF-A0A936PYT2-F1
#
_entry.id   AF-A0A936PYT2-F1
#
_cell.length_a   1.000
_cell.length_b   1.000
_cell.length_c   1.000
_cell.angle_alpha   90.00
_cell.angle_beta   90.00
_cell.angle_gamma   90.00
#
_symmetry.space_group_name_H-M   'P 1'
#
loop_
_entity.id
_entity.type
_entity.pdbx_description
1 polymer ?
#
loop_
_entity_poly.entity_id
_entity_poly.type
_entity_poly.pdbx_seq_one_letter_code
_entity_poly.pdbx_strand_id
1 'polypeptide(L)'
;MVKPCENEECGKPFIAKRRDTKFCSASCRARAHTLKSRREYLLARTSAAAGVEVPTTPATPATARLERRVRGLEAAIEGARVEAVRGLGELAAELRVGREQAADVVAELSARVDAEVAAQGKRARAAATEGRRQDVRIREVEAQLLRVTTVLAGLEQRLVAVDQAVAMATARLGGPRR
;
A
#
# COMPACT_ATOMS: atom_id res chain seq x y z
N MET A 1 45.77 -2.26 -5.20
CA MET A 1 46.63 -2.96 -4.21
C MET A 1 45.80 -3.25 -2.97
N VAL A 2 45.72 -4.51 -2.57
CA VAL A 2 45.04 -4.89 -1.32
C VAL A 2 45.98 -4.56 -0.17
N LYS A 3 45.51 -3.77 0.79
CA LYS A 3 46.24 -3.38 1.99
C LYS A 3 45.42 -3.69 3.24
N PRO A 4 46.03 -4.10 4.36
CA PRO A 4 45.33 -4.18 5.62
C PRO A 4 44.96 -2.77 6.10
N CYS A 5 43.81 -2.64 6.77
CA CYS A 5 43.42 -1.41 7.44
C CYS A 5 44.33 -1.14 8.65
N GLU A 6 44.90 0.06 8.76
CA GLU A 6 45.74 0.46 9.91
C GLU A 6 44.96 0.65 11.23
N ASN A 7 43.64 0.47 11.24
CA ASN A 7 42.89 0.39 12.50
C ASN A 7 43.03 -1.04 13.07
N GLU A 8 43.77 -1.17 14.18
CA GLU A 8 44.05 -2.44 14.87
C GLU A 8 42.78 -3.24 15.22
N GLU A 9 41.67 -2.55 15.52
CA GLU A 9 40.39 -3.20 15.81
C GLU A 9 39.65 -3.68 14.55
N CYS A 10 39.99 -3.12 13.38
CA CYS A 10 39.30 -3.44 12.13
C CYS A 10 39.94 -4.65 11.46
N GLY A 11 41.26 -4.65 11.26
CA GLY A 11 42.01 -5.76 10.64
C GLY A 11 41.61 -6.15 9.21
N LYS A 12 40.57 -5.52 8.62
CA LYS A 12 40.03 -5.92 7.32
C LYS A 12 40.97 -5.50 6.17
N PRO A 13 41.25 -6.40 5.21
CA PRO A 13 41.92 -6.02 3.97
C PRO A 13 40.98 -5.17 3.12
N PHE A 14 41.51 -4.13 2.48
CA PHE A 14 40.75 -3.27 1.57
C PHE A 14 41.57 -2.89 0.34
N ILE A 15 40.88 -2.58 -0.76
CA ILE A 15 41.51 -2.15 -2.00
C ILE A 15 41.71 -0.64 -1.94
N ALA A 16 42.96 -0.22 -1.73
CA ALA A 16 43.31 1.20 -1.73
C ALA A 16 43.33 1.76 -3.15
N LYS A 17 42.54 2.83 -3.37
CA LYS A 17 42.50 3.58 -4.65
C LYS A 17 43.70 4.52 -4.82
N ARG A 18 44.35 4.93 -3.73
CA ARG A 18 45.56 5.78 -3.74
C ARG A 18 46.65 5.16 -2.85
N ARG A 19 47.93 5.42 -3.16
CA ARG A 19 49.07 4.80 -2.45
C ARG A 19 49.12 5.16 -0.96
N ASP A 20 48.70 6.36 -0.61
CA ASP A 20 48.65 6.94 0.74
C ASP A 20 47.43 6.54 1.57
N THR A 21 46.48 5.80 0.98
CA THR A 21 45.27 5.40 1.71
C THR A 21 45.57 4.26 2.67
N LYS A 22 45.39 4.53 3.96
CA LYS A 22 45.74 3.64 5.09
C LYS A 22 44.54 2.99 5.79
N PHE A 23 43.34 3.51 5.58
CA PHE A 23 42.13 3.07 6.25
C PHE A 23 41.07 2.64 5.25
N CYS A 24 40.34 1.57 5.56
CA CYS A 24 39.28 1.04 4.69
C CYS A 24 38.04 1.95 4.61
N SER A 25 37.86 2.86 5.56
CA SER A 25 36.75 3.81 5.62
C SER A 25 37.11 5.06 6.42
N ALA A 26 36.34 6.14 6.22
CA ALA A 26 36.42 7.34 7.05
C ALA A 26 36.12 7.06 8.54
N SER A 27 35.22 6.10 8.82
CA SER A 27 34.92 5.67 10.19
C SER A 27 36.11 4.99 10.86
N CYS A 28 36.89 4.17 10.15
CA CYS A 28 38.10 3.55 10.70
C CYS A 28 39.22 4.57 10.92
N ARG A 29 39.33 5.58 10.06
CA ARG A 29 40.25 6.71 10.27
C ARG A 29 39.90 7.47 11.56
N ALA A 30 38.64 7.86 11.72
CA ALA A 30 38.18 8.59 12.90
C ALA A 30 38.43 7.80 14.20
N ARG A 31 38.09 6.51 14.22
CA ARG A 31 38.31 5.64 15.38
C ARG A 31 39.80 5.49 15.73
N ALA A 32 40.65 5.26 14.74
CA ALA A 32 42.09 5.13 14.97
C ALA A 32 42.70 6.41 15.58
N HIS A 33 42.27 7.60 15.14
CA HIS A 33 42.72 8.85 15.74
C HIS A 33 42.19 9.07 17.17
N THR A 34 40.94 8.70 17.45
CA THR A 34 40.38 8.79 18.82
C THR A 34 41.01 7.78 19.79
N LEU A 35 41.41 6.60 19.30
CA LEU A 35 42.09 5.60 20.14
C LEU A 35 43.52 6.01 20.45
N LYS A 36 44.24 6.60 19.48
CA LYS A 36 45.58 7.16 19.72
C LYS A 36 45.54 8.30 20.74
N SER A 37 44.64 9.26 20.60
CA SER A 37 44.51 10.35 21.57
C SER A 37 44.12 9.85 22.96
N ARG A 38 43.24 8.84 23.06
CA ARG A 38 42.89 8.21 24.34
C ARG A 38 44.08 7.47 24.95
N ARG A 39 44.87 6.76 24.15
CA ARG A 39 46.06 6.03 24.62
C ARG A 39 47.15 6.99 25.06
N GLU A 40 47.41 8.06 24.31
CA GLU A 40 48.31 9.15 24.68
C GLU A 40 47.85 9.85 25.95
N TYR A 41 46.55 10.12 26.09
CA TYR A 41 45.95 10.67 27.30
C TYR A 41 46.14 9.75 28.51
N LEU A 42 45.90 8.44 28.34
CA LEU A 42 46.09 7.46 29.42
C LEU A 42 47.56 7.33 29.80
N LEU A 43 48.47 7.31 28.82
CA LEU A 43 49.91 7.27 29.05
C LEU A 43 50.41 8.53 29.79
N ALA A 44 49.95 9.70 29.37
CA ALA A 44 50.22 10.97 30.05
C ALA A 44 49.64 11.01 31.48
N ARG A 45 48.47 10.40 31.70
CA ARG A 45 47.85 10.28 33.03
C ARG A 45 48.62 9.31 33.92
N THR A 46 49.11 8.20 33.38
CA THR A 46 49.91 7.23 34.13
C THR A 46 51.31 7.73 34.44
N SER A 47 51.94 8.51 33.55
CA SER A 47 53.24 9.14 33.84
C SER A 47 53.10 10.28 34.85
N ALA A 48 52.00 11.03 34.83
CA ALA A 48 51.68 12.02 35.87
C ALA A 48 51.35 11.39 37.23
N ALA A 49 50.84 10.15 37.25
CA ALA A 49 50.49 9.44 38.49
C ALA A 49 51.68 8.71 39.15
N ALA A 50 52.81 8.51 38.45
CA ALA A 50 53.95 7.75 38.96
C ALA A 50 54.85 8.50 39.97
N GLY A 51 54.47 9.70 40.41
CA GLY A 51 55.23 10.48 41.39
C GLY A 51 54.42 11.51 42.17
N VAL A 52 53.09 11.43 42.15
CA VAL A 52 52.22 12.36 42.89
C VAL A 52 51.40 11.53 43.87
N GLU A 53 51.84 11.49 45.13
CA GLU A 53 50.93 11.23 46.23
C GLU A 53 49.83 12.29 46.14
N VAL A 54 48.62 11.87 45.75
CA VAL A 54 47.46 12.75 45.73
C VAL A 54 47.20 13.12 47.19
N PRO A 55 47.39 14.39 47.61
CA PRO A 55 46.94 14.77 48.92
C PRO A 55 45.43 14.63 48.88
N THR A 56 44.87 13.77 49.72
CA THR A 56 43.43 13.72 50.00
C THR A 56 43.06 15.05 50.66
N THR A 57 42.87 16.06 49.82
CA THR A 57 42.41 17.36 50.25
C THR A 57 41.03 17.12 50.86
N PRO A 58 40.77 17.51 52.13
CA PRO A 58 39.46 17.33 52.72
C PRO A 58 38.42 17.99 51.82
N ALA A 59 37.30 17.32 51.60
CA ALA A 59 36.21 17.81 50.75
C ALA A 59 35.88 19.25 51.17
N THR A 60 36.21 20.20 50.30
CA THR A 60 35.88 21.60 50.58
C THR A 60 34.35 21.74 50.60
N PRO A 61 33.78 22.69 51.35
CA PRO A 61 32.34 22.92 51.34
C PRO A 61 31.78 23.18 49.93
N ALA A 62 32.63 23.61 48.98
CA ALA A 62 32.30 23.74 47.57
C ALA A 62 32.09 22.38 46.86
N THR A 63 32.93 21.37 47.11
CA THR A 63 32.75 20.03 46.50
C THR A 63 31.53 19.32 47.08
N ALA A 64 31.29 19.41 48.39
CA ALA A 64 30.10 18.85 49.03
C ALA A 64 28.78 19.51 48.55
N ARG A 65 28.82 20.79 48.17
CA ARG A 65 27.68 21.49 47.55
C ARG A 65 27.47 21.04 46.10
N LEU A 66 28.55 20.82 45.35
CA LEU A 66 28.49 20.32 43.98
C LEU A 66 27.90 18.90 43.95
N GLU A 67 28.36 18.00 44.81
CA GLU A 67 27.85 16.64 44.91
C GLU A 67 26.36 16.58 45.27
N ARG A 68 25.89 17.45 46.16
CA ARG A 68 24.45 17.57 46.46
C ARG A 68 23.65 18.06 45.25
N ARG A 69 24.18 19.01 44.47
CA ARG A 69 23.53 19.48 43.24
C ARG A 69 23.50 18.39 42.16
N VAL A 70 24.60 17.65 41.99
CA VAL A 70 24.68 16.54 41.03
C VAL A 70 23.65 15.46 41.39
N ARG A 71 23.60 15.02 42.65
CA ARG A 71 22.58 14.05 43.11
C ARG A 71 21.15 14.55 42.92
N GLY A 72 20.89 15.84 43.17
CA GLY A 72 19.58 16.44 42.91
C GLY A 72 19.21 16.46 41.42
N LEU A 73 20.18 16.76 40.54
CA LEU A 73 19.98 16.73 39.08
C LEU A 73 19.79 15.29 38.57
N GLU A 74 20.54 14.33 39.08
CA GLU A 74 20.38 12.90 38.74
C GLU A 74 18.97 12.41 39.11
N ALA A 75 18.50 12.73 40.32
CA ALA A 75 17.14 12.39 40.76
C ALA A 75 16.07 13.07 39.90
N ALA A 76 16.27 14.34 39.52
CA ALA A 76 15.34 15.06 38.64
C ALA A 76 15.31 14.48 37.22
N ILE A 77 16.48 14.12 36.67
CA ILE A 77 16.59 13.45 35.36
C ILE A 77 15.91 12.10 35.38
N GLU A 78 16.09 11.32 36.45
CA GLU A 78 15.47 10.00 36.57
C GLU A 78 13.95 10.12 36.72
N GLY A 79 13.47 11.06 37.53
CA GLY A 79 12.03 11.38 37.61
C GLY A 79 11.43 11.74 36.25
N ALA A 80 12.08 12.66 35.51
CA ALA A 80 11.63 13.06 34.17
C ALA A 80 11.64 11.89 33.17
N ARG A 81 12.61 10.97 33.26
CA ARG A 81 12.66 9.77 32.43
C ARG A 81 11.50 8.83 32.73
N VAL A 82 11.21 8.57 34.00
CA VAL A 82 10.10 7.69 34.40
C VAL A 82 8.77 8.26 33.91
N GLU A 83 8.55 9.57 34.05
CA GLU A 83 7.34 10.23 33.55
C GLU A 83 7.22 10.15 32.03
N ALA A 84 8.32 10.38 31.30
CA ALA A 84 8.35 10.26 29.85
C ALA A 84 8.05 8.83 29.37
N VAL A 85 8.63 7.83 30.03
CA VAL A 85 8.38 6.40 29.71
C VAL A 85 6.92 6.04 30.00
N ARG A 86 6.34 6.54 31.09
CA ARG A 86 4.92 6.34 31.40
C ARG A 86 4.02 6.94 30.32
N GLY A 87 4.28 8.19 29.93
CA GLY A 87 3.51 8.86 28.87
C GLY A 87 3.60 8.16 27.51
N LEU A 88 4.77 7.64 27.15
CA LEU A 88 4.92 6.81 25.95
C LEU A 88 4.17 5.47 26.06
N GLY A 89 4.11 4.87 27.25
CA GLY A 89 3.34 3.66 27.52
C GLY A 89 1.83 3.86 27.34
N GLU A 90 1.31 4.99 27.84
CA GLU A 90 -0.10 5.38 27.68
C GLU A 90 -0.44 5.60 26.20
N LEU A 91 0.37 6.37 25.48
CA LEU A 91 0.20 6.58 24.04
C LEU A 91 0.26 5.26 23.25
N ALA A 92 1.15 4.34 23.63
CA ALA A 92 1.23 3.03 22.99
C ALA A 92 -0.02 2.16 23.26
N ALA A 93 -0.65 2.29 24.42
CA ALA A 93 -1.90 1.61 24.73
C ALA A 93 -3.07 2.18 23.90
N GLU A 94 -3.18 3.50 23.81
CA GLU A 94 -4.19 4.17 22.98
C GLU A 94 -4.06 3.78 21.50
N LEU A 95 -2.83 3.75 20.98
CA LEU A 95 -2.58 3.33 19.59
C LEU A 95 -2.93 1.85 19.33
N ARG A 96 -2.79 0.96 20.32
CA ARG A 96 -3.22 -0.44 20.18
C ARG A 96 -4.73 -0.54 20.12
N VAL A 97 -5.44 0.12 21.03
CA VAL A 97 -6.91 0.16 21.03
C VAL A 97 -7.44 0.76 19.73
N GLY A 98 -6.86 1.87 19.27
CA GLY A 98 -7.25 2.49 17.99
C GLY A 98 -7.00 1.58 16.79
N ARG A 99 -5.94 0.76 16.80
CA ARG A 99 -5.69 -0.23 15.73
C ARG A 99 -6.68 -1.38 15.74
N GLU A 100 -7.05 -1.88 16.91
CA GLU A 100 -8.05 -2.95 17.05
C GLU A 100 -9.42 -2.46 16.56
N GLN A 101 -9.85 -1.28 17.01
CA GLN A 101 -11.09 -0.66 16.53
C GLN A 101 -11.07 -0.42 15.01
N ALA A 102 -9.94 0.03 14.46
CA ALA A 102 -9.80 0.19 13.01
C ALA A 102 -9.90 -1.15 12.28
N ALA A 103 -9.33 -2.23 12.83
CA ALA A 103 -9.43 -3.57 12.24
C ALA A 103 -10.88 -4.07 12.23
N ASP A 104 -11.64 -3.85 13.31
CA ASP A 104 -13.05 -4.22 13.38
C ASP A 104 -13.89 -3.46 12.35
N VAL A 105 -13.69 -2.16 12.20
CA VAL A 105 -14.37 -1.33 11.19
C VAL A 105 -14.03 -1.80 9.78
N VAL A 106 -12.76 -2.12 9.51
CA VAL A 106 -12.34 -2.65 8.20
C VAL A 106 -13.00 -4.00 7.91
N ALA A 107 -13.10 -4.89 8.89
CA ALA A 107 -13.78 -6.17 8.73
C ALA A 107 -15.27 -6.00 8.43
N GLU A 108 -15.95 -5.11 9.14
CA GLU A 108 -17.37 -4.79 8.92
C GLU A 108 -17.60 -4.22 7.51
N LEU A 109 -16.76 -3.26 7.08
CA LEU A 109 -16.86 -2.68 5.74
C LEU A 109 -16.58 -3.70 4.64
N SER A 110 -15.60 -4.58 4.83
CA SER A 110 -15.31 -5.67 3.89
C SER A 110 -16.53 -6.58 3.71
N ALA A 111 -17.15 -7.00 4.81
CA ALA A 111 -18.33 -7.86 4.77
C ALA A 111 -19.53 -7.19 4.06
N ARG A 112 -19.71 -5.87 4.25
CA ARG A 112 -20.75 -5.10 3.55
C ARG A 112 -20.48 -5.02 2.05
N VAL A 113 -19.25 -4.73 1.65
CA VAL A 113 -18.85 -4.69 0.24
C VAL A 113 -19.06 -6.04 -0.44
N ASP A 114 -18.64 -7.14 0.19
CA ASP A 114 -18.84 -8.49 -0.35
C ASP A 114 -20.33 -8.82 -0.51
N ALA A 115 -21.17 -8.44 0.46
CA ALA A 115 -22.61 -8.61 0.38
C ALA A 115 -23.24 -7.79 -0.76
N GLU A 116 -22.81 -6.54 -0.95
CA GLU A 116 -23.27 -5.69 -2.04
C GLU A 116 -22.85 -6.22 -3.41
N VAL A 117 -21.60 -6.65 -3.57
CA VAL A 117 -21.09 -7.26 -4.81
C VAL A 117 -21.88 -8.53 -5.14
N ALA A 118 -22.13 -9.39 -4.15
CA ALA A 118 -22.96 -10.57 -4.34
C ALA A 118 -24.40 -10.22 -4.74
N ALA A 119 -25.00 -9.19 -4.13
CA ALA A 119 -26.34 -8.72 -4.48
C ALA A 119 -26.39 -8.14 -5.90
N GLN A 120 -25.40 -7.33 -6.29
CA GLN A 120 -25.27 -6.81 -7.66
C GLN A 120 -25.10 -7.93 -8.68
N GLY A 121 -24.27 -8.93 -8.38
CA GLY A 121 -24.10 -10.11 -9.23
C GLY A 121 -25.41 -10.88 -9.45
N LYS A 122 -26.24 -11.03 -8.40
CA LYS A 122 -27.59 -11.64 -8.52
C LYS A 122 -28.52 -10.82 -9.41
N ARG A 123 -28.56 -9.49 -9.23
CA ARG A 123 -29.37 -8.58 -10.05
C ARG A 123 -28.94 -8.61 -11.52
N ALA A 124 -27.64 -8.59 -11.79
CA ALA A 124 -27.11 -8.66 -13.15
C ALA A 124 -27.48 -9.96 -13.85
N ARG A 125 -27.39 -11.11 -13.15
CA ARG A 125 -27.82 -12.41 -13.69
C ARG A 125 -29.32 -12.43 -13.99
N ALA A 126 -30.15 -11.89 -13.10
CA ALA A 126 -31.60 -11.80 -13.31
C ALA A 126 -31.93 -10.93 -14.53
N ALA A 127 -31.28 -9.78 -14.68
CA ALA A 127 -31.44 -8.90 -15.85
C ALA A 127 -31.01 -9.61 -17.14
N ALA A 128 -29.89 -10.33 -17.13
CA ALA A 128 -29.43 -11.10 -18.30
C ALA A 128 -30.39 -12.26 -18.68
N THR A 129 -31.03 -12.90 -17.70
CA THR A 129 -32.07 -13.90 -17.99
C THR A 129 -33.32 -13.28 -18.59
N GLU A 130 -33.73 -12.10 -18.12
CA GLU A 130 -34.88 -11.41 -18.67
C GLU A 130 -34.61 -10.88 -20.08
N GLY A 131 -33.43 -10.31 -20.34
CA GLY A 131 -33.00 -9.92 -21.69
C GLY A 131 -33.07 -11.09 -22.68
N ARG A 132 -32.56 -12.27 -22.30
CA ARG A 132 -32.67 -13.48 -23.13
C ARG A 132 -34.13 -13.91 -23.39
N ARG A 133 -35.03 -13.74 -22.42
CA ARG A 133 -36.46 -14.02 -22.62
C ARG A 133 -37.10 -13.02 -23.58
N GLN A 134 -36.72 -11.75 -23.50
CA GLN A 134 -37.17 -10.72 -24.42
C GLN A 134 -36.69 -11.00 -25.84
N ASP A 135 -35.43 -11.39 -26.03
CA ASP A 135 -34.90 -11.78 -27.35
C ASP A 135 -35.68 -12.93 -28.00
N VAL A 136 -36.05 -13.95 -27.21
CA VAL A 136 -36.88 -15.07 -27.69
C VAL A 136 -38.26 -14.58 -28.14
N ARG A 137 -38.90 -13.70 -27.35
CA ARG A 137 -40.21 -13.12 -27.71
C ARG A 137 -40.13 -12.26 -28.97
N ILE A 138 -39.07 -11.46 -29.12
CA ILE A 138 -38.86 -10.64 -30.32
C ILE A 138 -38.76 -11.53 -31.55
N ARG A 139 -37.95 -12.60 -31.52
CA ARG A 139 -37.83 -13.55 -32.64
C ARG A 139 -39.15 -14.25 -32.97
N GLU A 140 -39.96 -14.55 -31.97
CA GLU A 140 -41.27 -15.16 -32.18
C GLU A 140 -42.23 -14.18 -32.89
N VAL A 141 -42.22 -12.91 -32.48
CA VAL A 141 -42.99 -11.84 -33.14
C VAL A 141 -42.49 -11.61 -34.56
N GLU A 142 -41.18 -11.58 -34.79
CA GLU A 142 -40.59 -11.46 -36.14
C GLU A 142 -41.02 -12.64 -37.03
N ALA A 143 -41.01 -13.86 -36.53
CA ALA A 143 -41.48 -15.04 -37.26
C ALA A 143 -42.98 -14.99 -37.55
N GLN A 144 -43.80 -14.46 -36.63
CA GLN A 144 -45.22 -14.22 -36.87
C GLN A 144 -45.45 -13.16 -37.94
N LEU A 145 -44.72 -12.03 -37.88
CA LEU A 145 -44.79 -10.98 -38.88
C LEU A 145 -44.41 -11.51 -40.26
N LEU A 146 -43.35 -12.30 -40.37
CA LEU A 146 -42.93 -12.92 -41.64
C LEU A 146 -44.01 -13.86 -42.22
N ARG A 147 -44.72 -14.61 -41.37
CA ARG A 147 -45.85 -15.45 -41.81
C ARG A 147 -47.00 -14.58 -42.33
N VAL A 148 -47.35 -13.52 -41.62
CA VAL A 148 -48.42 -12.60 -42.04
C VAL A 148 -48.08 -11.92 -43.36
N THR A 149 -46.86 -11.43 -43.53
CA THR A 149 -46.43 -10.80 -44.79
C THR A 149 -46.44 -11.79 -45.96
N THR A 150 -46.04 -13.05 -45.72
CA THR A 150 -46.11 -14.11 -46.73
C THR A 150 -47.56 -14.40 -47.16
N VAL A 151 -48.49 -14.46 -46.20
CA VAL A 151 -49.92 -14.66 -46.49
C VAL A 151 -50.49 -13.47 -47.26
N LEU A 152 -50.18 -12.24 -46.85
CA LEU A 152 -50.62 -11.03 -47.54
C LEU A 152 -50.13 -10.99 -49.00
N ALA A 153 -48.86 -11.27 -49.24
CA ALA A 153 -48.32 -11.36 -50.60
C ALA A 153 -49.05 -12.42 -51.45
N GLY A 154 -49.40 -13.57 -50.85
CA GLY A 154 -50.20 -14.60 -51.52
C GLY A 154 -51.63 -14.15 -51.85
N LEU A 155 -52.26 -13.36 -50.97
CA LEU A 155 -53.59 -12.77 -51.21
C LEU A 155 -53.54 -11.70 -52.30
N GLU A 156 -52.51 -10.85 -52.32
CA GLU A 156 -52.30 -9.86 -53.37
C GLU A 156 -52.15 -10.52 -54.75
N GLN A 157 -51.37 -11.60 -54.86
CA GLN A 157 -51.25 -12.37 -56.11
C GLN A 157 -52.60 -12.95 -56.56
N ARG A 158 -53.42 -13.45 -55.63
CA ARG A 158 -54.76 -13.97 -55.94
C ARG A 158 -55.70 -12.86 -56.41
N LEU A 159 -55.66 -11.68 -55.79
CA LEU A 159 -56.46 -10.53 -56.23
C LEU A 159 -56.10 -10.13 -57.66
N VAL A 160 -54.81 -10.01 -57.98
CA VAL A 160 -54.34 -9.73 -59.34
C VAL A 160 -54.84 -10.79 -60.34
N ALA A 161 -54.81 -12.07 -59.96
CA ALA A 161 -55.30 -13.15 -60.82
C ALA A 161 -56.84 -13.07 -61.04
N VAL A 162 -57.60 -12.69 -60.02
CA VAL A 162 -59.04 -12.44 -60.13
C VAL A 162 -59.32 -11.26 -61.06
N ASP A 163 -58.61 -10.14 -60.90
CA ASP A 163 -58.77 -8.96 -61.76
C ASP A 163 -58.48 -9.29 -63.24
N GLN A 164 -57.43 -10.08 -63.50
CA GLN A 164 -57.12 -10.57 -64.85
C GLN A 164 -58.24 -11.48 -65.39
N ALA A 165 -58.77 -12.39 -64.58
CA ALA A 165 -59.86 -13.27 -64.99
C ALA A 165 -61.15 -12.49 -65.31
N VAL A 166 -61.48 -11.48 -64.48
CA VAL A 166 -62.61 -10.57 -64.71
C VAL A 166 -62.41 -9.80 -66.01
N ALA A 167 -61.24 -9.21 -66.24
CA ALA A 167 -60.92 -8.48 -67.47
C ALA A 167 -61.10 -9.38 -68.71
N MET A 168 -60.58 -10.61 -68.68
CA MET A 168 -60.76 -11.58 -69.76
C MET A 168 -62.23 -11.96 -69.99
N ALA A 169 -63.01 -12.14 -68.92
CA ALA A 169 -64.44 -12.45 -69.03
C ALA A 169 -65.22 -11.27 -69.64
N THR A 170 -64.93 -10.03 -69.20
CA THR A 170 -65.56 -8.83 -69.76
C THR A 170 -65.23 -8.61 -71.23
N ALA A 171 -63.98 -8.89 -71.65
CA ALA A 171 -63.57 -8.79 -73.05
C ALA A 171 -64.34 -9.78 -73.96
N ARG A 172 -64.66 -10.98 -73.44
CA ARG A 172 -65.47 -11.98 -74.18
C ARG A 172 -66.94 -11.56 -74.31
N LEU A 173 -67.50 -10.85 -73.33
CA LEU A 173 -68.89 -10.40 -73.35
C LEU A 173 -69.09 -9.08 -74.12
N GLY A 174 -68.05 -8.24 -74.22
CA GLY A 174 -68.08 -6.95 -74.91
C GLY A 174 -67.69 -6.99 -76.40
N GLY A 175 -67.55 -8.17 -77.01
CA GLY A 175 -67.28 -8.29 -78.45
C GLY A 175 -68.32 -7.54 -79.29
N PRO A 176 -67.92 -6.87 -80.39
CA PRO A 176 -68.78 -5.92 -81.10
C PRO A 176 -70.07 -6.58 -81.57
N ARG A 177 -71.23 -6.10 -81.08
CA ARG A 177 -72.47 -6.23 -81.83
C ARG A 177 -72.38 -5.26 -83.01
N ARG A 178 -71.88 -5.81 -84.13
CA ARG A 178 -71.88 -5.29 -85.52
C ARG A 178 -71.67 -3.80 -85.71
#